data_AF-A0A163H7R5-F1
#
_entry.id   AF-A0A163H7R5-F1
#
_cell.length_a   1.000
_cell.length_b   1.000
_cell.length_c   1.000
_cell.angle_alpha   90.00
_cell.angle_beta   90.00
_cell.angle_gamma   90.00
#
_symmetry.space_group_name_H-M   'P 1'
#
loop_
_entity.id
_entity.type
_entity.pdbx_description
1 polymer ?
#
loop_
_entity_poly.entity_id
_entity_poly.type
_entity_poly.pdbx_seq_one_letter_code
_entity_poly.pdbx_strand_id
1 'polypeptide(L)' 'MIDSYTLKQCKVNKHICKLKARNLEHAVQQAKLMIAESAMEPEALVSLRRKVAESILDLEVLYLLMEEEGQVN' A
#
# COMPACT_ATOMS: atom_id res chain seq x y z
N MET A 1 -2.41 -5.97 2.19
CA MET A 1 -1.83 -7.19 1.61
C MET A 1 -2.38 -7.37 0.20
N ILE A 2 -1.53 -7.22 -0.80
CA ILE A 2 -1.92 -7.46 -2.19
C ILE A 2 -2.04 -8.96 -2.40
N ASP A 3 -3.23 -9.42 -2.78
CA ASP A 3 -3.44 -10.84 -3.07
C ASP A 3 -2.83 -11.23 -4.43
N SER A 4 -2.65 -12.53 -4.63
CA SER A 4 -2.01 -13.07 -5.82
C SER A 4 -2.79 -12.80 -7.12
N TYR A 5 -4.12 -12.63 -7.04
CA TYR A 5 -4.94 -12.28 -8.18
C TYR A 5 -4.71 -10.81 -8.56
N THR A 6 -4.78 -9.90 -7.60
CA THR A 6 -4.53 -8.47 -7.78
C THR A 6 -3.12 -8.23 -8.34
N LEU A 7 -2.11 -8.95 -7.83
CA LEU A 7 -0.75 -8.87 -8.34
C LEU A 7 -0.65 -9.29 -9.82
N LYS A 8 -1.33 -10.39 -10.21
CA LYS A 8 -1.40 -10.81 -11.62
C LYS A 8 -2.07 -9.75 -12.50
N GLN A 9 -3.14 -9.13 -12.02
CA GLN A 9 -3.82 -8.06 -12.76
C GLN A 9 -2.91 -6.82 -12.93
N CYS A 10 -2.11 -6.48 -11.92
CA CYS A 10 -1.17 -5.36 -12.02
C CYS A 10 -0.06 -5.61 -13.06
N LYS A 11 0.39 -6.86 -13.20
CA LYS A 11 1.39 -7.25 -14.22
C LYS A 11 0.86 -7.14 -15.66
N VAL A 12 -0.41 -7.46 -15.89
CA VAL A 12 -1.00 -7.44 -17.25
C VAL A 12 -1.64 -6.09 -17.60
N ASN A 13 -2.03 -5.29 -16.60
CA ASN A 13 -2.71 -4.03 -16.80
C ASN A 13 -2.09 -2.92 -15.95
N LYS A 14 -1.33 -2.07 -16.64
CA LYS A 14 -0.60 -0.95 -16.05
C LYS A 14 -1.49 0.09 -15.39
N HIS A 15 -2.69 0.32 -15.95
CA HIS A 15 -3.66 1.23 -15.35
C HIS A 15 -4.17 0.70 -14.01
N ILE A 16 -4.41 -0.62 -13.91
CA ILE A 16 -4.80 -1.26 -12.64
C ILE A 16 -3.67 -1.12 -11.61
N CYS A 17 -2.41 -1.34 -12.01
CA CYS A 17 -1.25 -1.17 -11.14
C CYS A 17 -1.19 0.25 -10.55
N LYS A 18 -1.23 1.28 -11.40
CA LYS A 18 -1.23 2.70 -10.98
C LYS A 18 -2.41 3.06 -10.08
N LEU A 19 -3.61 2.58 -10.41
CA LEU A 19 -4.80 2.82 -9.60
C LEU A 19 -4.66 2.18 -8.21
N LYS A 20 -4.11 0.96 -8.14
CA LYS A 20 -3.87 0.29 -6.85
C LYS A 20 -2.80 0.97 -6.03
N ALA A 21 -1.69 1.39 -6.63
CA ALA A 21 -0.65 2.15 -5.94
C ALA A 21 -1.25 3.42 -5.29
N ARG A 22 -1.95 4.26 -6.07
CA ARG A 22 -2.59 5.49 -5.54
C ARG A 22 -3.60 5.23 -4.42
N ASN A 23 -4.44 4.21 -4.56
CA ASN A 23 -5.42 3.88 -3.53
C ASN A 23 -4.74 3.41 -2.24
N LEU A 24 -3.66 2.64 -2.38
CA LEU A 24 -2.92 2.11 -1.24
C LEU A 24 -2.07 3.19 -0.56
N GLU A 25 -1.47 4.10 -1.32
CA GLU A 25 -0.82 5.33 -0.82
C GLU A 25 -1.78 6.13 0.05
N HIS A 26 -2.97 6.42 -0.50
CA HIS A 26 -4.00 7.16 0.22
C HIS A 26 -4.41 6.43 1.51
N ALA A 27 -4.67 5.12 1.44
CA ALA A 27 -5.05 4.34 2.61
C ALA A 27 -3.95 4.31 3.69
N VAL A 28 -2.68 4.18 3.29
CA VAL A 28 -1.52 4.24 4.19
C VAL A 28 -1.41 5.61 4.85
N GLN A 29 -1.59 6.70 4.08
CA GLN A 29 -1.55 8.05 4.61
C GLN A 29 -2.66 8.28 5.64
N GLN A 30 -3.89 7.88 5.33
CA GLN A 30 -5.02 8.00 6.26
C GLN A 30 -4.78 7.17 7.53
N ALA A 31 -4.29 5.94 7.41
CA ALA A 31 -3.99 5.11 8.57
C ALA A 31 -2.86 5.70 9.44
N LYS A 32 -1.84 6.32 8.84
CA LYS A 32 -0.80 7.04 9.58
C LYS A 32 -1.35 8.24 10.35
N LEU A 33 -2.24 9.02 9.74
CA LEU A 33 -2.93 10.12 10.42
C LEU A 33 -3.79 9.60 11.58
N MET A 34 -4.58 8.56 11.35
CA MET A 34 -5.38 7.92 12.40
C MET A 34 -4.53 7.45 13.59
N ILE A 35 -3.35 6.86 13.34
CA ILE A 35 -2.42 6.46 14.41
C ILE A 35 -1.89 7.68 15.16
N ALA A 36 -1.53 8.75 14.44
CA ALA A 36 -0.94 9.95 15.03
C ALA A 36 -1.94 10.76 15.87
N GLU A 37 -3.21 10.78 15.45
CA GLU A 37 -4.30 11.49 16.12
C GLU A 37 -5.02 10.65 17.18
N SER A 38 -4.70 9.35 17.26
CA SER A 38 -5.34 8.44 18.20
C SER A 38 -4.98 8.76 19.65
N ALA A 39 -6.00 8.85 20.51
CA ALA A 39 -5.82 8.87 21.96
C ALA A 39 -5.76 7.45 22.58
N MET A 40 -5.62 6.40 21.76
CA MET A 40 -5.53 5.02 22.23
C MET A 40 -4.14 4.70 22.75
N GLU A 41 -4.07 3.80 23.73
CA GLU A 41 -2.80 3.28 24.23
C GLU A 41 -1.97 2.62 23.11
N PRO A 42 -0.63 2.76 23.13
CA PRO A 42 0.25 2.23 22.08
C PRO A 42 0.02 0.75 21.75
N GLU A 43 -0.29 -0.08 22.75
CA GLU A 43 -0.55 -1.52 22.60
C GLU A 43 -1.78 -1.80 21.74
N ALA A 44 -2.82 -0.96 21.87
CA ALA A 44 -4.04 -1.09 21.07
C ALA A 44 -3.81 -0.72 19.59
N LEU A 45 -2.76 0.06 19.30
CA LEU A 45 -2.39 0.46 17.94
C LEU A 45 -1.44 -0.53 17.24
N VAL A 46 -0.91 -1.53 17.94
CA VAL A 46 0.08 -2.48 17.39
C VAL A 46 -0.43 -3.17 16.12
N SER A 47 -1.68 -3.64 16.13
CA SER A 47 -2.30 -4.29 14.97
C SER A 47 -2.42 -3.34 13.77
N LEU A 48 -2.79 -2.08 14.01
CA LEU A 48 -2.93 -1.08 12.96
C LEU A 48 -1.56 -0.69 12.38
N ARG A 49 -0.56 -0.47 13.24
CA ARG A 49 0.83 -0.19 12.82
C ARG A 49 1.41 -1.33 11.98
N ARG A 50 1.15 -2.58 12.36
CA ARG A 50 1.55 -3.75 11.56
C ARG A 50 0.92 -3.73 10.17
N LYS A 51 -0.40 -3.50 10.08
CA LYS A 51 -1.10 -3.42 8.78
C LYS A 51 -0.59 -2.28 7.90
N VAL A 52 -0.23 -1.14 8.49
CA VAL A 52 0.41 -0.03 7.77
C VAL A 52 1.76 -0.47 7.20
N ALA A 53 2.60 -1.14 7.99
CA ALA A 53 3.88 -1.65 7.53
C ALA A 53 3.73 -2.66 6.38
N GLU A 54 2.81 -3.63 6.51
CA GLU A 54 2.48 -4.58 5.44
C GLU A 54 2.02 -3.87 4.15
N SER A 55 1.24 -2.80 4.29
CA SER A 55 0.73 -2.03 3.15
C SER A 55 1.82 -1.18 2.47
N ILE A 56 2.86 -0.78 3.21
CA ILE A 56 4.04 -0.11 2.64
C ILE A 56 4.85 -1.10 1.81
N LEU A 57 5.02 -2.34 2.28
CA LEU A 57 5.69 -3.39 1.50
C LEU A 57 4.92 -3.72 0.22
N ASP A 58 3.59 -3.78 0.29
CA ASP A 58 2.75 -3.95 -0.90
C ASP A 58 2.93 -2.78 -1.90
N LEU A 59 3.09 -1.54 -1.41
CA LEU A 59 3.36 -0.37 -2.26
C LEU A 59 4.71 -0.49 -2.96
N GLU A 60 5.76 -0.92 -2.25
CA GLU A 60 7.08 -1.15 -2.83
C GLU A 60 7.00 -2.18 -3.96
N VAL A 61 6.26 -3.28 -3.77
CA VAL A 61 6.03 -4.28 -4.82
C VAL A 61 5.34 -3.65 -6.05
N LEU A 62 4.34 -2.81 -5.85
CA LEU A 62 3.64 -2.14 -6.95
C LEU A 62 4.55 -1.16 -7.70
N TYR A 63 5.39 -0.39 -7.00
CA TYR A 63 6.34 0.51 -7.63
C TYR A 63 7.43 -0.22 -8.40
N LEU A 64 7.96 -1.33 -7.85
CA LEU A 64 8.93 -2.18 -8.57
C LEU A 64 8.34 -2.70 -9.89
N LEU A 65 7.07 -3.14 -9.88
CA LEU A 65 6.38 -3.54 -11.11
C LEU A 65 6.22 -2.39 -12.11
N MET A 66 6.10 -1.15 -11.63
CA MET A 66 6.03 0.03 -12.48
C MET A 66 7.41 0.41 -13.04
N GLU A 67 8.49 0.24 -12.26
CA GLU A 67 9.88 0.47 -12.68
C GLU A 67 10.32 -0.50 -13.77
N GLU A 68 10.09 -1.80 -13.58
CA GLU A 68 10.40 -2.86 -14.56
C GLU A 68 9.74 -2.59 -15.93
N GLU A 69 8.60 -1.90 -15.92
CA GLU A 69 7.78 -1.60 -17.10
C GLU A 69 8.04 -0.19 -17.68
N GLY A 70 9.07 0.51 -17.19
CA GLY A 70 9.49 1.83 -17.67
C GLY A 70 8.49 2.96 -17.37
N GLN A 71 7.79 2.89 -16.23
CA GLN A 71 6.68 3.78 -15.90
C GLN A 71 6.91 4.75 -14.74
N VAL A 72 8.14 4.85 -14.24
CA VAL A 72 8.52 5.89 -13.30
C VAL A 72 8.83 7.15 -14.09
N ASN A 73 7.96 8.14 -13.94
CA ASN A 73 8.20 9.51 -14.38
C ASN A 73 8.67 10.32 -13.18
#